data_AF-A0A504YF61-F1
#
_entry.id   AF-A0A504YF61-F1
#
_cell.length_a   1.000
_cell.length_b   1.000
_cell.length_c   1.000
_cell.angle_alpha   90.00
_cell.angle_beta   90.00
_cell.angle_gamma   90.00
#
_symmetry.space_group_name_H-M   'P 1'
#
loop_
_entity.id
_entity.type
_entity.pdbx_description
1 polymer ?
#
loop_
_entity_poly.entity_id
_entity_poly.type
_entity_poly.pdbx_seq_one_letter_code
_entity_poly.pdbx_strand_id
1 'polypeptide(L)'
;FPANPICLNNYVQIGNGEEVNRYEKKHCQFSGPVKFLSDSNLMHIKIGANSLPRSAVIKFIAKELSPKQQLQCKSEVMANVSGTEVLLPGDNKFIPAGYRCTYRVQVPKESQIKLNFSKFEVR
;
A
#
# COMPACT_ATOMS: atom_id res chain seq x y z
N PHE A 1 0.70 -6.81 -15.19
CA PHE A 1 1.75 -6.34 -16.12
C PHE A 1 3.06 -7.02 -15.76
N PRO A 2 3.74 -7.69 -16.71
CA PRO A 2 4.89 -8.53 -16.40
C PRO A 2 6.08 -7.66 -15.97
N ALA A 3 6.78 -8.08 -14.93
CA ALA A 3 7.95 -7.41 -14.40
C ALA A 3 9.10 -7.47 -15.42
N ASN A 4 9.59 -6.30 -15.87
CA ASN A 4 10.83 -6.22 -16.65
C ASN A 4 12.00 -6.70 -15.77
N PRO A 5 12.84 -7.66 -16.22
CA PRO A 5 13.83 -8.28 -15.35
C PRO A 5 14.93 -7.28 -15.03
N ILE A 6 14.96 -6.90 -13.76
CA ILE A 6 16.02 -6.18 -13.07
C ILE A 6 16.15 -4.71 -13.50
N CYS A 7 15.56 -3.84 -12.68
CA CYS A 7 15.81 -2.41 -12.64
C CYS A 7 17.29 -2.11 -12.25
N LEU A 8 18.24 -2.44 -13.13
CA LEU A 8 19.69 -2.38 -12.88
C LEU A 8 20.22 -0.96 -12.94
N ASN A 9 19.91 -0.24 -14.02
CA ASN A 9 20.58 1.02 -14.33
C ASN A 9 19.83 2.23 -13.79
N ASN A 10 18.52 2.27 -14.00
CA ASN A 10 17.66 3.35 -13.55
C ASN A 10 16.58 2.77 -12.64
N TYR A 11 16.52 3.20 -11.39
CA TYR A 11 15.56 2.71 -10.43
C TYR A 11 15.34 3.68 -9.29
N VAL A 12 14.20 3.53 -8.62
CA VAL A 12 13.90 4.10 -7.32
C VAL A 12 13.64 2.93 -6.38
N GLN A 13 14.28 2.93 -5.21
CA GLN A 13 14.09 1.95 -4.16
C GLN A 13 13.64 2.71 -2.93
N ILE A 14 12.54 2.28 -2.31
CA ILE A 14 11.90 3.01 -1.21
C ILE A 14 11.84 2.10 -0.01
N GLY A 15 12.43 2.57 1.09
CA GLY A 15 12.55 1.84 2.35
C GLY A 15 11.90 2.57 3.49
N ASN A 16 11.57 1.78 4.49
CA ASN A 16 10.92 2.23 5.71
C ASN A 16 12.00 2.38 6.80
N GLY A 17 12.09 3.57 7.42
CA GLY A 17 13.15 3.87 8.37
C GLY A 17 14.31 4.66 7.76
N GLU A 18 15.51 4.45 8.34
CA GLU A 18 16.72 5.23 8.05
C GLU A 18 17.38 4.89 6.71
N GLU A 19 17.42 3.60 6.36
CA GLU A 19 18.08 3.12 5.15
C GLU A 19 17.20 2.16 4.36
N VAL A 20 17.49 2.08 3.06
CA VAL A 20 16.89 1.08 2.18
C VAL A 20 17.78 -0.14 2.22
N ASN A 21 17.24 -1.29 2.60
CA ASN A 21 17.98 -2.55 2.62
C ASN A 21 17.90 -3.29 1.25
N ARG A 22 18.35 -4.55 1.23
CA ARG A 22 18.42 -5.35 -0.02
C ARG A 22 17.08 -5.98 -0.41
N TYR A 23 16.10 -6.02 0.50
CA TYR A 23 14.81 -6.66 0.30
C TYR A 23 13.77 -5.70 -0.27
N GLU A 24 13.96 -4.38 -0.15
CA GLU A 24 13.08 -3.40 -0.77
C GLU A 24 13.17 -3.48 -2.29
N LYS A 25 12.01 -3.46 -2.93
CA LYS A 25 11.90 -3.59 -4.37
C LYS A 25 12.47 -2.36 -5.07
N LYS A 26 13.20 -2.59 -6.16
CA LYS A 26 13.56 -1.55 -7.12
C LYS A 26 12.41 -1.32 -8.11
N HIS A 27 12.09 -0.05 -8.33
CA HIS A 27 11.06 0.43 -9.24
C HIS A 27 11.72 1.19 -10.40
N CYS A 28 11.60 0.69 -11.63
CA CYS A 28 12.14 1.33 -12.84
C CYS A 28 11.05 1.84 -13.79
N GLN A 29 9.79 1.63 -13.42
CA GLN A 29 8.65 2.10 -14.18
C GLN A 29 7.53 2.44 -13.20
N PHE A 30 6.95 3.63 -13.36
CA PHE A 30 5.78 4.07 -12.61
C PHE A 30 4.63 4.24 -13.59
N SER A 31 3.61 3.39 -13.49
CA SER A 31 2.41 3.47 -14.35
C SER A 31 1.28 4.29 -13.70
N GLY A 32 1.62 5.36 -12.98
CA GLY A 32 0.65 6.22 -12.27
C GLY A 32 1.12 6.64 -10.88
N PRO A 33 0.28 7.37 -10.12
CA PRO A 33 0.60 7.79 -8.75
C PRO A 33 0.68 6.57 -7.83
N VAL A 34 1.89 6.13 -7.52
CA VAL A 34 2.15 5.11 -6.51
C VAL A 34 2.31 5.80 -5.16
N LYS A 35 1.49 5.39 -4.19
CA LYS A 35 1.59 5.89 -2.81
C LYS A 35 2.44 4.92 -1.99
N PHE A 36 3.44 5.45 -1.32
CA PHE A 36 4.25 4.71 -0.35
C PHE A 36 3.93 5.23 1.04
N LEU A 37 3.80 4.33 2.00
CA LEU A 37 3.52 4.65 3.40
C LEU A 37 4.64 4.06 4.25
N SER A 38 5.16 4.85 5.19
CA SER A 38 6.14 4.42 6.19
C SER A 38 5.42 4.16 7.51
N ASP A 39 5.79 3.08 8.20
CA ASP A 39 5.36 2.83 9.59
C ASP A 39 6.31 3.47 10.61
N SER A 40 7.39 4.10 10.15
CA SER A 40 8.31 4.93 10.91
C SER A 40 7.96 6.43 10.77
N ASN A 41 8.70 7.30 11.46
CA ASN A 41 8.78 8.73 11.16
C ASN A 41 9.82 9.03 10.06
N LEU A 42 10.51 8.01 9.56
CA LEU A 42 11.54 8.10 8.52
C LEU A 42 11.16 7.28 7.30
N MET A 43 11.48 7.79 6.11
CA MET A 43 11.38 7.09 4.85
C MET A 43 12.64 7.40 4.04
N HIS A 44 13.33 6.36 3.60
CA HIS A 44 14.54 6.50 2.82
C HIS A 44 14.26 6.18 1.35
N ILE A 45 14.71 7.07 0.46
CA ILE A 45 14.51 6.96 -0.99
C ILE A 45 15.89 6.90 -1.65
N LYS A 46 16.17 5.78 -2.32
CA LYS A 46 17.41 5.57 -3.09
C LYS A 46 17.13 5.61 -4.58
N ILE A 47 17.81 6.48 -5.31
CA ILE A 47 17.67 6.62 -6.76
C ILE A 47 18.95 6.15 -7.44
N GLY A 48 18.85 5.15 -8.30
CA GLY A 48 19.88 4.82 -9.29
C GLY A 48 19.53 5.46 -10.62
N ALA A 49 20.46 6.21 -11.21
CA ALA A 49 20.24 7.00 -12.44
C ALA A 49 21.40 6.84 -13.43
N ASN A 50 21.92 5.62 -13.58
CA ASN A 50 23.18 5.36 -14.28
C ASN A 50 23.10 5.57 -15.81
N SER A 51 21.89 5.60 -16.37
CA SER A 51 21.66 5.73 -17.82
C SER A 51 20.55 6.72 -18.16
N LEU A 52 20.22 7.63 -17.24
CA LEU A 52 19.26 8.71 -17.52
C LEU A 52 19.94 9.82 -18.34
N PRO A 53 19.22 10.45 -19.29
CA PRO A 53 19.73 11.64 -19.97
C PRO A 53 19.92 12.79 -18.97
N ARG A 54 20.83 13.72 -19.28
CA ARG A 54 21.09 14.91 -18.44
C ARG A 54 19.86 15.79 -18.19
N SER A 55 18.85 15.70 -19.06
CA SER A 55 17.59 16.42 -18.96
C SER A 55 16.51 15.68 -18.15
N ALA A 56 16.80 14.49 -17.61
CA ALA A 56 15.82 13.73 -16.84
C ALA A 56 15.46 14.46 -15.55
N VAL A 57 14.16 14.51 -15.23
CA VAL A 57 13.63 15.10 -14.01
C VAL A 57 12.89 14.04 -13.22
N ILE A 58 13.22 13.89 -11.94
CA ILE A 58 12.49 13.06 -10.99
C ILE A 58 11.86 13.98 -9.95
N LYS A 59 10.53 13.92 -9.84
CA LYS A 59 9.77 14.72 -8.87
C LYS A 59 9.01 13.79 -7.94
N PHE A 60 9.09 14.04 -6.64
CA PHE A 60 8.25 13.40 -5.63
C PHE A 60 7.69 14.46 -4.69
N ILE A 61 6.60 14.11 -4.01
CA ILE A 61 5.98 14.93 -2.97
C ILE A 61 5.91 14.06 -1.73
N ALA A 62 6.56 14.50 -0.64
CA ALA A 62 6.39 13.92 0.67
C ALA A 62 5.37 14.75 1.44
N LYS A 63 4.40 14.08 2.07
CA LYS A 63 3.37 14.71 2.88
C LYS A 63 3.34 14.01 4.24
N GLU A 64 3.43 14.80 5.30
CA GLU A 64 3.13 14.30 6.64
C GLU A 64 1.66 13.87 6.70
N LEU A 65 1.42 12.67 7.21
CA LEU A 65 0.08 12.22 7.52
C LEU A 65 -0.19 12.52 9.00
N SER A 66 -1.40 12.97 9.31
CA SER A 66 -1.87 13.18 10.68
C SER A 66 -1.56 11.96 11.57
N PRO A 67 -1.35 12.15 12.88
CA PRO A 67 -0.89 11.10 13.78
C PRO A 67 -1.65 9.79 13.55
N LYS A 68 -0.87 8.76 13.23
CA LYS A 68 -1.24 7.37 12.98
C LYS A 68 -2.42 6.94 13.85
N GLN A 69 -3.61 6.83 13.26
CA GLN A 69 -4.63 5.96 13.84
C GLN A 69 -4.30 4.54 13.41
N GLN A 70 -3.90 3.71 14.36
CA GLN A 70 -3.77 2.28 14.11
C GLN A 70 -5.09 1.76 13.56
N LEU A 71 -5.00 0.90 12.53
CA LEU A 71 -6.16 0.22 12.01
C LEU A 71 -6.80 -0.60 13.14
N GLN A 72 -7.98 -0.17 13.58
CA GLN A 72 -8.80 -0.95 14.49
C GLN A 72 -9.52 -2.05 13.72
N CYS A 73 -9.38 -3.27 14.20
CA CYS A 73 -10.10 -4.43 13.69
C CYS A 73 -11.58 -4.31 14.09
N LYS A 74 -12.45 -4.03 13.11
CA LYS A 74 -13.90 -4.17 13.29
C LYS A 74 -14.25 -5.63 13.08
N SER A 75 -14.31 -6.40 14.16
CA SER A 75 -14.51 -7.85 14.09
C SER A 75 -15.86 -8.27 13.50
N GLU A 76 -16.85 -7.38 13.49
CA GLU A 76 -18.19 -7.66 12.95
C GLU A 76 -18.57 -6.69 11.83
N VAL A 77 -19.14 -7.25 10.76
CA VAL A 77 -19.65 -6.50 9.61
C VAL A 77 -21.09 -6.94 9.36
N MET A 78 -22.02 -6.02 9.53
CA MET A 78 -23.42 -6.24 9.14
C MET A 78 -23.56 -5.91 7.66
N ALA A 79 -23.73 -6.94 6.82
CA ALA A 79 -24.00 -6.76 5.40
C ALA A 79 -25.49 -6.46 5.19
N ASN A 80 -25.79 -5.51 4.30
CA ASN A 80 -27.15 -5.15 3.92
C ASN A 80 -27.38 -5.36 2.41
N VAL A 81 -28.61 -5.19 1.96
CA VAL A 81 -29.01 -5.39 0.56
C VAL A 81 -28.34 -4.41 -0.42
N SER A 82 -27.92 -3.24 0.05
CA SER A 82 -27.18 -2.25 -0.75
C SER A 82 -25.68 -2.55 -0.84
N GLY A 83 -25.20 -3.53 -0.06
CA GLY A 83 -23.78 -3.81 0.14
C GLY A 83 -23.18 -2.96 1.25
N THR A 84 -22.32 -3.59 2.05
CA THR A 84 -21.51 -2.89 3.05
C THR A 84 -20.07 -2.89 2.57
N GLU A 85 -19.53 -1.71 2.26
CA GLU A 85 -18.12 -1.58 1.85
C GLU A 85 -17.21 -1.61 3.07
N VAL A 86 -16.15 -2.43 2.98
CA VAL A 86 -15.09 -2.48 3.98
C VAL A 86 -13.78 -2.10 3.30
N LEU A 87 -13.29 -0.89 3.57
CA LEU A 87 -12.02 -0.40 3.06
C LEU A 87 -10.91 -0.62 4.10
N LEU A 88 -9.88 -1.40 3.74
CA LEU A 88 -8.70 -1.64 4.58
C LEU A 88 -7.44 -1.10 3.91
N PRO A 89 -6.59 -0.33 4.64
CA PRO A 89 -6.76 0.12 6.02
C PRO A 89 -7.84 1.21 6.20
N GLY A 90 -8.43 1.74 5.12
CA GLY A 90 -9.29 2.92 5.16
C GLY A 90 -8.48 4.19 4.94
N ASP A 91 -9.17 5.33 4.82
CA ASP A 91 -8.52 6.61 4.60
C ASP A 91 -7.65 7.02 5.78
N ASN A 92 -6.44 7.50 5.50
CA ASN A 92 -5.46 7.95 6.48
C ASN A 92 -5.08 6.92 7.56
N LYS A 93 -5.34 5.63 7.33
CA LYS A 93 -4.90 4.52 8.19
C LYS A 93 -3.84 3.69 7.49
N PHE A 94 -3.12 2.88 8.25
CA PHE A 94 -2.14 1.92 7.73
C PHE A 94 -2.35 0.56 8.41
N ILE A 95 -1.98 -0.50 7.71
CA ILE A 95 -1.93 -1.84 8.29
C ILE A 95 -0.60 -1.95 9.05
N PRO A 96 -0.59 -2.08 10.39
CA PRO A 96 0.65 -2.20 11.14
C PRO A 96 1.37 -3.53 10.84
N ALA A 97 2.68 -3.58 11.06
CA ALA A 97 3.44 -4.82 10.98
C ALA A 97 2.84 -5.89 11.92
N GLY A 98 2.67 -7.11 11.41
CA GLY A 98 2.07 -8.21 12.18
C GLY A 98 0.55 -8.10 12.41
N TYR A 99 -0.14 -7.19 11.72
CA TYR A 99 -1.60 -7.06 11.82
C TYR A 99 -2.31 -8.38 11.53
N ARG A 100 -3.12 -8.84 12.48
CA ARG A 100 -4.00 -10.00 12.34
C ARG A 100 -5.41 -9.60 12.75
N CYS A 101 -6.37 -9.80 11.87
CA CYS A 101 -7.76 -9.47 12.12
C CYS A 101 -8.66 -10.46 11.39
N THR A 102 -9.74 -10.84 12.06
CA THR A 102 -10.78 -11.71 11.51
C THR A 102 -12.08 -10.93 11.48
N TYR A 103 -12.70 -10.86 10.31
CA TYR A 103 -14.01 -10.24 10.11
C TYR A 103 -15.08 -11.32 10.07
N ARG A 104 -16.11 -11.17 10.90
CA ARG A 104 -17.34 -11.97 10.85
C ARG A 104 -18.42 -11.15 10.14
N VAL A 105 -18.76 -11.57 8.92
CA VAL A 105 -19.85 -10.97 8.15
C VAL A 105 -21.17 -11.62 8.55
N GLN A 106 -22.18 -10.82 8.88
CA GLN A 106 -23.50 -11.27 9.29
C GLN A 106 -24.58 -10.67 8.38
N VAL A 107 -25.63 -11.44 8.14
CA VAL A 107 -26.87 -11.05 7.43
C VAL A 107 -28.08 -11.60 8.21
N PRO A 108 -29.30 -11.10 7.97
CA PRO A 108 -30.51 -11.67 8.58
C PRO A 108 -30.66 -13.17 8.30
N LYS A 109 -31.45 -13.85 9.15
CA LYS A 109 -31.82 -15.26 8.92
C LYS A 109 -32.49 -15.41 7.54
N GLU A 110 -32.28 -16.57 6.90
CA GLU A 110 -32.73 -16.87 5.52
C GLU A 110 -32.06 -16.03 4.40
N SER A 111 -31.08 -15.18 4.72
CA SER A 111 -30.29 -14.46 3.70
C SER A 111 -28.99 -15.19 3.37
N GLN A 112 -28.44 -14.91 2.19
CA GLN A 112 -27.14 -15.42 1.74
C GLN A 112 -26.12 -14.28 1.62
N ILE A 113 -24.85 -14.59 1.85
CA ILE A 113 -23.74 -13.65 1.72
C ILE A 113 -23.10 -13.83 0.33
N LYS A 114 -23.03 -12.75 -0.45
CA LYS A 114 -22.19 -12.66 -1.65
C LYS A 114 -21.07 -11.67 -1.39
N LEU A 115 -19.82 -12.07 -1.62
CA LEU A 115 -18.65 -11.24 -1.40
C LEU A 115 -17.94 -10.96 -2.73
N ASN A 116 -17.68 -9.67 -3.00
CA ASN A 116 -16.95 -9.22 -4.18
C ASN A 116 -15.80 -8.31 -3.73
N PHE A 117 -14.59 -8.54 -4.24
CA PHE A 117 -13.47 -7.63 -4.04
C PHE A 117 -13.39 -6.66 -5.21
N SER A 118 -13.55 -5.35 -4.94
CA SER A 118 -13.32 -4.29 -5.94
C SER A 118 -11.82 -4.06 -6.20
N LYS A 119 -10.99 -4.27 -5.18
CA LYS A 119 -9.52 -4.24 -5.24
C LYS A 119 -8.94 -5.21 -4.22
N PHE A 120 -7.93 -5.98 -4.61
CA PHE A 120 -7.27 -6.95 -3.73
C PHE A 120 -5.77 -7.00 -4.06
N GLU A 121 -4.91 -6.67 -3.08
CA GLU A 121 -3.46 -6.69 -3.22
C GLU A 121 -2.85 -7.16 -1.90
N VAL A 122 -2.26 -8.36 -1.92
CA VAL A 122 -1.52 -8.95 -0.80
C VAL A 122 -0.12 -9.24 -1.34
N ARG A 123 0.91 -8.67 -0.71
CA ARG A 123 2.32 -8.84 -1.09
C ARG A 123 3.18 -9.02 0.15
#